data_AF-A0A917YKS1-F1
#
_entry.id   AF-A0A917YKS1-F1
#
_cell.length_a   1.000
_cell.length_b   1.000
_cell.length_c   1.000
_cell.angle_alpha   90.00
_cell.angle_beta   90.00
_cell.angle_gamma   90.00
#
_symmetry.space_group_name_H-M   'P 1'
#
loop_
_entity.id
_entity.type
_entity.pdbx_description
1 polymer ?
#
loop_
_entity_poly.entity_id
_entity_poly.type
_entity_poly.pdbx_seq_one_letter_code
_entity_poly.pdbx_strand_id
1 'polypeptide(L)' 'MTRLMMIIFSMASTSLMGAFIVAALVMGMDTSQPILIAAALGFVAAIPVSWIVARQIVG' A
#
# COMPACT_ATOMS: atom_id res chain seq x y z
N MET A 1 13.70 -10.66 -11.23
CA MET A 1 12.23 -10.71 -11.15
C MET A 1 11.72 -10.51 -9.72
N THR A 2 11.89 -11.47 -8.81
CA THR A 2 11.44 -11.34 -7.39
C THR A 2 12.17 -10.24 -6.60
N ARG A 3 13.47 -10.04 -6.83
CA ARG A 3 14.24 -8.98 -6.12
C ARG A 3 13.78 -7.56 -6.47
N LEU A 4 13.47 -7.27 -7.75
CA LEU A 4 12.92 -5.99 -8.18
C LEU A 4 11.52 -5.77 -7.63
N MET A 5 10.66 -6.80 -7.69
CA MET A 5 9.31 -6.75 -7.13
C MET A 5 9.32 -6.51 -5.61
N MET A 6 10.25 -7.11 -4.85
CA MET A 6 10.36 -6.87 -3.39
C MET A 6 10.78 -5.44 -3.05
N ILE A 7 11.70 -4.84 -3.82
CA ILE A 7 12.12 -3.45 -3.62
C ILE A 7 10.95 -2.50 -3.92
N ILE A 8 10.25 -2.73 -5.03
CA ILE A 8 9.07 -1.93 -5.42
C ILE A 8 7.94 -2.12 -4.41
N PHE A 9 7.69 -3.34 -3.95
CA PHE A 9 6.68 -3.64 -2.95
C PHE A 9 6.96 -2.94 -1.61
N SER A 10 8.22 -2.88 -1.16
CA SER A 10 8.60 -2.15 0.06
C SER A 10 8.25 -0.67 -0.01
N MET A 11 8.54 -0.02 -1.14
CA MET A 11 8.22 1.41 -1.36
C MET A 11 6.73 1.64 -1.62
N ALA A 12 6.09 0.77 -2.40
CA ALA A 12 4.68 0.89 -2.76
C ALA A 12 3.76 0.60 -1.59
N SER A 13 4.09 -0.39 -0.74
CA SER A 13 3.29 -0.74 0.45
C SER A 13 3.23 0.41 1.44
N THR A 14 4.37 0.98 1.82
CA THR A 14 4.41 2.13 2.73
C THR A 14 3.66 3.34 2.17
N SER A 15 3.80 3.62 0.87
CA SER A 15 3.10 4.73 0.21
C SER A 15 1.59 4.53 0.16
N LEU A 16 1.11 3.33 -0.19
CA LEU A 16 -0.32 3.03 -0.25
C LEU A 16 -0.93 3.01 1.16
N MET A 17 -0.26 2.40 2.13
CA MET A 17 -0.68 2.42 3.53
C MET A 17 -0.83 3.86 4.02
N GLY A 18 0.16 4.72 3.75
CA GLY A 18 0.10 6.14 4.08
C GLY A 18 -1.10 6.85 3.46
N ALA A 19 -1.36 6.63 2.17
CA ALA A 19 -2.50 7.24 1.48
C ALA A 19 -3.85 6.83 2.08
N PHE A 20 -4.02 5.54 2.42
CA PHE A 20 -5.24 5.05 3.07
C PHE A 20 -5.41 5.59 4.49
N ILE A 21 -4.32 5.71 5.26
CA ILE A 21 -4.34 6.33 6.58
C ILE A 21 -4.76 7.80 6.48
N VAL A 22 -4.18 8.56 5.53
CA VAL A 22 -4.59 9.96 5.30
C VAL A 22 -6.07 10.03 4.94
N ALA A 23 -6.57 9.15 4.07
CA ALA A 23 -7.98 9.11 3.71
C ALA A 23 -8.89 8.83 4.93
N ALA A 24 -8.50 7.89 5.82
CA ALA A 24 -9.22 7.62 7.06
C ALA A 24 -9.26 8.84 7.99
N LEU A 25 -8.12 9.52 8.15
CA LEU A 25 -8.03 10.73 8.98
C LEU A 25 -8.87 11.89 8.41
N VAL A 26 -8.90 12.07 7.09
CA VAL A 26 -9.74 13.08 6.43
C VAL A 26 -11.24 12.78 6.63
N MET A 27 -11.63 11.51 6.73
CA MET A 27 -12.99 11.11 7.07
C MET A 27 -13.33 11.25 8.56
N GLY A 28 -12.41 11.77 9.38
CA GLY A 28 -12.59 11.91 10.83
C GLY A 28 -12.47 10.60 11.60
N MET A 29 -11.88 9.56 10.99
CA MET A 29 -11.63 8.26 11.64
C MET A 29 -10.27 8.29 12.35
N ASP A 30 -10.24 8.95 13.50
CA ASP A 30 -9.06 9.20 14.34
C ASP A 30 -8.77 8.10 15.37
N THR A 31 -9.68 7.15 15.53
CA THR A 31 -9.50 6.02 16.45
C THR A 31 -8.45 5.01 15.93
N SER A 32 -7.78 4.32 16.86
CA SER A 32 -6.71 3.37 16.54
C SER A 32 -7.17 2.23 15.64
N GLN A 33 -8.39 1.74 15.84
CA GLN A 33 -8.95 0.62 15.10
C GLN A 33 -9.15 0.92 13.59
N PRO A 34 -9.80 2.03 13.18
CA PRO A 34 -9.93 2.34 11.76
C PRO A 34 -8.61 2.71 11.08
N ILE A 35 -7.66 3.32 11.78
CA ILE A 35 -6.31 3.56 11.22
C ILE A 35 -5.62 2.24 10.89
N LEU A 36 -5.70 1.24 11.78
CA LEU A 36 -5.15 -0.09 11.53
C LEU A 36 -5.83 -0.81 10.37
N ILE A 37 -7.17 -0.67 10.25
CA ILE A 37 -7.93 -1.24 9.12
C ILE A 37 -7.51 -0.55 7.81
N ALA A 38 -7.39 0.77 7.80
CA ALA A 38 -6.95 1.53 6.62
C ALA A 38 -5.53 1.12 6.20
N ALA A 39 -4.62 0.98 7.16
CA ALA A 39 -3.26 0.48 6.91
C ALA A 39 -3.29 -0.96 6.35
N ALA A 40 -4.10 -1.86 6.91
CA ALA A 40 -4.24 -3.22 6.41
C ALA A 40 -4.79 -3.26 4.97
N LEU A 41 -5.80 -2.43 4.67
CA LEU A 41 -6.35 -2.29 3.32
C LEU A 41 -5.30 -1.76 2.34
N GLY A 42 -4.54 -0.74 2.72
CA GLY A 42 -3.44 -0.22 1.91
C GLY A 42 -2.35 -1.26 1.66
N PHE A 43 -2.02 -2.09 2.65
CA PHE A 43 -1.06 -3.18 2.50
C PHE A 43 -1.56 -4.28 1.55
N VAL A 44 -2.82 -4.69 1.68
CA VAL A 44 -3.43 -5.69 0.79
C VAL A 44 -3.51 -5.16 -0.64
N ALA A 45 -3.88 -3.88 -0.83
CA ALA A 45 -3.91 -3.25 -2.13
C ALA A 45 -2.51 -3.05 -2.74
N ALA A 46 -1.45 -2.96 -1.93
CA ALA A 46 -0.08 -2.84 -2.42
C ALA A 46 0.43 -4.12 -3.10
N ILE A 47 -0.12 -5.29 -2.76
CA ILE A 47 0.23 -6.58 -3.37
C ILE A 47 -0.05 -6.58 -4.89
N PRO A 48 -1.30 -6.36 -5.36
CA PRO A 48 -1.59 -6.31 -6.80
C PRO A 48 -0.90 -5.13 -7.50
N VAL A 49 -0.78 -3.96 -6.84
CA VAL A 49 -0.09 -2.80 -7.40
C VAL A 49 1.38 -3.11 -7.68
N SER A 50 2.08 -3.72 -6.72
CA SER A 50 3.49 -4.09 -6.90
C SER A 50 3.70 -5.11 -8.02
N TRP A 51 2.75 -6.04 -8.23
CA TRP A 51 2.80 -7.03 -9.29
C TRP A 51 2.60 -6.40 -10.67
N ILE A 52 1.63 -5.48 -10.80
CA ILE A 52 1.38 -4.74 -12.04
C ILE A 52 2.59 -3.88 -12.41
N VAL A 53 3.13 -3.13 -11.45
CA VAL A 53 4.30 -2.25 -11.68
C VAL A 53 5.54 -3.07 -12.04
N ALA A 54 5.81 -4.17 -11.32
CA ALA A 54 6.93 -5.05 -11.64
C ALA A 54 6.80 -5.67 -13.03
N ARG A 55 5.58 -6.00 -13.47
CA ARG A 55 5.29 -6.54 -14.80
C ARG A 55 5.44 -5.50 -15.92
N GLN A 56 5.17 -4.23 -15.64
CA GLN A 56 5.42 -3.13 -16.59
C GLN A 56 6.90 -2.77 -16.76
N ILE A 57 7.74 -3.00 -15.74
CA ILE A 57 9.18 -2.70 -15.81
C ILE A 57 9.97 -3.82 -16.48
N VAL A 58 9.46 -5.05 -16.40
CA VAL A 58 10.10 -6.25 -16.96
C VAL A 58 9.65 -6.54 -18.40
N GLY A 59 8.45 -6.10 -18.78
CA GLY A 59 7.93 -6.20 -20.16
C GLY A 59 8.51 -5.11 -21.05
#